data_AF-A0A961ZZR9-F1
#
_entry.id   AF-A0A961ZZR9-F1
#
_cell.length_a   1.000
_cell.length_b   1.000
_cell.length_c   1.000
_cell.angle_alpha   90.00
_cell.angle_beta   90.00
_cell.angle_gamma   90.00
#
_symmetry.space_group_name_H-M   'P 1'
#
loop_
_entity.id
_entity.type
_entity.pdbx_description
1 polymer ?
#
loop_
_entity_poly.entity_id
_entity_poly.type
_entity_poly.pdbx_seq_one_letter_code
_entity_poly.pdbx_strand_id
1 'polypeptide(L)'
;MSCAHKVAVAFLFFSLFSHSALSQGMGEQPPAPAAQPVDVTSDPDRLKAAKELIEVTGAKKQIELMLEVMKQGMSAGVSESGNQIAGNKVEEEFAAFTKRFAAYRDQMVEEFAGLYAARFSAEELRQISAFYRSGTGAKFIAAMPELMQQGAEIGQKYALMVVRELKAIEKNKGRQGR
;
A
#
# COMPACT_ATOMS: atom_id res chain seq x y z
N MET A 1 -16.64 19.74 14.84
CA MET A 1 -15.32 19.97 14.23
C MET A 1 -14.68 18.60 14.01
N SER A 2 -14.71 18.16 12.76
CA SER A 2 -14.31 16.83 12.30
C SER A 2 -12.86 16.85 11.79
N CYS A 3 -12.27 15.66 11.65
CA CYS A 3 -11.07 15.35 10.89
C CYS A 3 -9.71 15.88 11.39
N ALA A 4 -9.05 15.14 12.29
CA ALA A 4 -7.57 15.14 12.37
C ALA A 4 -6.96 13.92 13.11
N HIS A 5 -7.58 12.73 13.11
CA HIS A 5 -7.07 11.60 13.93
C HIS A 5 -6.95 10.24 13.23
N LYS A 6 -7.08 10.17 11.90
CA LYS A 6 -7.09 8.88 11.17
C LYS A 6 -5.83 8.52 10.36
N VAL A 7 -4.71 9.22 10.52
CA VAL A 7 -3.48 8.89 9.76
C VAL A 7 -2.24 8.70 10.66
N ALA A 8 -2.42 8.30 11.91
CA ALA A 8 -1.30 8.15 12.86
C ALA A 8 -1.20 6.75 13.51
N VAL A 9 -1.67 5.69 12.84
CA VAL A 9 -1.58 4.30 13.37
C VAL A 9 -0.89 3.35 12.38
N ALA A 10 0.02 3.87 11.55
CA ALA A 10 0.94 3.05 10.76
C ALA A 10 2.40 3.52 10.85
N PHE A 11 2.70 4.46 11.76
CA PHE A 11 4.05 5.00 11.99
C PHE A 11 4.49 4.94 13.46
N LEU A 12 3.70 4.33 14.35
CA LEU A 12 4.02 4.21 15.77
C LEU A 12 4.46 2.79 16.14
N PHE A 13 5.56 2.34 15.53
CA PHE A 13 6.42 1.32 16.15
C PHE A 13 7.92 1.60 15.97
N PHE A 14 8.30 2.81 15.54
CA PHE A 14 9.70 3.19 15.29
C PHE A 14 10.15 4.47 16.00
N SER A 15 9.52 4.84 17.12
CA SER A 15 9.95 6.02 17.90
C SER A 15 9.83 5.84 19.40
N LEU A 16 10.42 4.77 19.95
CA LEU A 16 10.66 4.65 21.40
C LEU A 16 11.86 3.72 21.67
N PHE A 17 13.04 4.05 21.17
CA PHE A 17 14.30 3.57 21.76
C PHE A 17 15.43 4.58 21.50
N SER A 18 15.32 5.75 22.14
CA SER A 18 16.52 6.53 22.49
C SER A 18 17.39 5.64 23.35
N HIS A 19 18.54 5.24 22.81
CA HIS A 19 19.52 4.42 23.49
C HIS A 19 20.14 5.19 24.68
N SER A 20 19.85 4.73 25.89
CA SER A 20 20.86 4.70 26.94
C SER A 20 21.36 3.25 27.02
N ALA A 21 22.66 3.10 26.80
CA ALA A 21 23.37 1.84 26.84
C ALA A 21 23.24 1.16 28.20
N LEU A 22 22.76 -0.08 28.21
CA LEU A 22 23.14 -1.06 29.21
C LEU A 22 23.14 -2.44 28.57
N SER A 23 24.37 -2.91 28.36
CA SER A 23 24.77 -4.30 28.15
C SER A 23 23.90 -5.27 28.94
N GLN A 24 23.31 -6.27 28.29
CA GLN A 24 23.38 -7.71 28.66
C GLN A 24 22.93 -8.55 27.45
N GLY A 25 23.70 -9.60 27.15
CA GLY A 25 23.65 -10.34 25.89
C GLY A 25 22.42 -11.21 25.69
N MET A 26 21.94 -11.22 24.44
CA MET A 26 21.09 -12.27 23.87
C MET A 26 21.48 -12.42 22.40
N GLY A 27 22.04 -13.59 22.06
CA GLY A 27 22.13 -14.18 20.71
C GLY A 27 22.59 -13.28 19.56
N GLU A 28 23.87 -13.40 19.18
CA GLU A 28 24.37 -12.94 17.88
C GLU A 28 23.59 -13.63 16.76
N GLN A 29 22.58 -12.94 16.22
CA GLN A 29 22.06 -13.27 14.90
C GLN A 29 23.23 -13.04 13.92
N PRO A 30 23.63 -14.03 13.10
CA PRO A 30 24.70 -13.83 12.13
C PRO A 30 24.40 -12.56 11.33
N PRO A 31 25.40 -11.69 11.11
CA PRO A 31 25.19 -10.49 10.33
C PRO A 31 24.60 -10.93 8.99
N ALA A 32 23.41 -10.41 8.66
CA ALA A 32 22.90 -10.50 7.30
C ALA A 32 24.03 -10.03 6.37
N PRO A 33 24.30 -10.73 5.24
CA PRO A 33 25.37 -10.34 4.34
C PRO A 33 25.27 -8.84 4.10
N ALA A 34 26.31 -8.10 4.48
CA ALA A 34 26.34 -6.67 4.29
C ALA A 34 26.06 -6.41 2.81
N ALA A 35 24.91 -5.81 2.53
CA ALA A 35 24.57 -5.38 1.18
C ALA A 35 25.68 -4.43 0.76
N GLN A 36 26.56 -4.92 -0.13
CA GLN A 36 27.62 -4.11 -0.69
C GLN A 36 26.96 -2.91 -1.37
N PRO A 37 27.58 -1.71 -1.37
CA PRO A 37 27.10 -0.59 -2.15
C PRO A 37 27.15 -1.00 -3.63
N VAL A 38 26.04 -1.51 -4.13
CA VAL A 38 25.92 -1.88 -5.54
C VAL A 38 25.86 -0.55 -6.26
N ASP A 39 26.84 -0.24 -7.12
CA ASP A 39 26.81 0.99 -7.90
C ASP A 39 25.45 1.09 -8.62
N VAL A 40 24.63 2.01 -8.14
CA VAL A 40 23.20 2.14 -8.49
C VAL A 40 23.05 3.03 -9.73
N THR A 41 24.11 3.72 -10.15
CA THR A 41 23.98 4.87 -11.04
C THR A 41 24.04 4.55 -12.52
N SER A 42 24.38 3.31 -12.92
CA SER A 42 24.51 2.94 -14.33
C SER A 42 24.25 1.46 -14.63
N ASP A 43 23.22 0.86 -14.02
CA ASP A 43 22.84 -0.54 -14.29
C ASP A 43 21.51 -0.65 -15.07
N PRO A 44 21.54 -0.57 -16.42
CA PRO A 44 20.38 -0.77 -17.28
C PRO A 44 19.72 -2.15 -17.11
N ASP A 45 20.48 -3.19 -16.77
CA ASP A 45 19.94 -4.55 -16.63
C ASP A 45 19.08 -4.64 -15.37
N ARG A 46 19.54 -4.05 -14.27
CA ARG A 46 18.78 -3.97 -13.01
C ARG A 46 17.52 -3.13 -13.15
N LEU A 47 17.60 -2.00 -13.85
CA LEU A 47 16.45 -1.15 -14.13
C LEU A 47 15.42 -1.87 -15.00
N LYS A 48 15.88 -2.61 -16.02
CA LYS A 48 15.02 -3.47 -16.83
C LYS A 48 14.35 -4.56 -16.00
N ALA A 49 15.10 -5.28 -15.16
CA ALA A 49 14.56 -6.32 -14.29
C ALA A 49 13.52 -5.75 -13.28
N ALA A 50 13.75 -4.54 -12.78
CA ALA A 50 12.80 -3.85 -11.90
C ALA A 50 11.50 -3.47 -12.63
N LYS A 51 11.60 -2.99 -13.88
CA LYS A 51 10.41 -2.72 -14.72
C LYS A 51 9.60 -3.98 -14.96
N GLU A 52 10.26 -5.09 -15.29
CA GLU A 52 9.59 -6.38 -15.46
C GLU A 52 8.85 -6.82 -14.20
N LEU A 53 9.44 -6.62 -13.01
CA LEU A 53 8.79 -6.92 -11.73
C LEU A 53 7.51 -6.09 -11.53
N ILE A 54 7.56 -4.79 -11.81
CA ILE A 54 6.41 -3.88 -11.70
C ILE A 54 5.28 -4.30 -12.65
N GLU A 55 5.63 -4.78 -13.84
CA GLU A 55 4.65 -5.28 -14.80
C GLU A 55 3.98 -6.57 -14.30
N VAL A 56 4.79 -7.54 -13.85
CA VAL A 56 4.28 -8.85 -13.40
C VAL A 56 3.45 -8.75 -12.12
N THR A 57 3.81 -7.84 -11.21
CA THR A 57 3.05 -7.63 -9.96
C THR A 57 1.72 -6.90 -10.19
N GLY A 58 1.46 -6.44 -11.43
CA GLY A 58 0.17 -5.87 -11.81
C GLY A 58 0.00 -4.40 -11.42
N ALA A 59 1.08 -3.66 -11.14
CA ALA A 59 0.99 -2.25 -10.77
C ALA A 59 0.25 -1.40 -11.82
N LYS A 60 0.43 -1.72 -13.11
CA LYS A 60 -0.32 -1.11 -14.23
C LYS A 60 -1.83 -1.31 -14.08
N LYS A 61 -2.26 -2.54 -13.79
CA LYS A 61 -3.66 -2.88 -13.56
C LYS A 61 -4.22 -2.19 -12.32
N GLN A 62 -3.41 -2.02 -11.27
CA GLN A 62 -3.82 -1.30 -10.07
C GLN A 62 -4.06 0.19 -10.33
N ILE A 63 -3.23 0.83 -11.17
CA ILE A 63 -3.44 2.22 -11.61
C ILE A 63 -4.75 2.34 -12.39
N GLU A 64 -5.02 1.40 -13.30
CA GLU A 64 -6.29 1.36 -14.06
C GLU A 64 -7.50 1.20 -13.13
N LEU A 65 -7.42 0.29 -12.15
CA LEU A 65 -8.47 0.11 -11.15
C LEU A 65 -8.70 1.37 -10.31
N MET A 66 -7.64 2.10 -9.95
CA MET A 66 -7.76 3.37 -9.22
C MET A 66 -8.49 4.43 -10.05
N LEU A 67 -8.17 4.54 -11.34
CA LEU A 67 -8.86 5.46 -12.25
C LEU A 67 -10.34 5.09 -12.39
N GLU A 68 -10.66 3.80 -12.49
CA GLU A 68 -12.03 3.32 -12.57
C GLU A 68 -12.83 3.64 -11.29
N VAL A 69 -12.25 3.41 -10.10
CA VAL A 69 -12.88 3.78 -8.83
C VAL A 69 -13.11 5.29 -8.74
N MET A 70 -12.15 6.10 -9.20
CA MET A 70 -12.31 7.56 -9.27
C MET A 70 -13.46 7.96 -10.20
N LYS A 71 -13.54 7.35 -11.39
CA LYS A 71 -14.63 7.57 -12.35
C LYS A 71 -16.01 7.28 -11.71
N GLN A 72 -16.13 6.13 -11.06
CA GLN A 72 -17.37 5.71 -10.40
C GLN A 72 -17.78 6.67 -9.29
N GLY A 73 -16.82 7.14 -8.47
CA GLY A 73 -17.07 8.14 -7.45
C GLY A 73 -17.57 9.47 -8.00
N MET A 74 -16.97 9.95 -9.10
CA MET A 74 -17.40 11.19 -9.76
C MET A 74 -18.80 11.06 -10.39
N SER A 75 -19.06 9.94 -11.07
CA SER A 75 -20.36 9.65 -11.67
C SER A 75 -21.48 9.60 -10.61
N ALA A 76 -21.23 8.94 -9.48
CA ALA A 76 -22.17 8.88 -8.38
C ALA A 76 -22.51 10.28 -7.82
N GLY A 77 -21.50 11.14 -7.62
CA GLY A 77 -21.72 12.52 -7.14
C GLY A 77 -22.51 13.39 -8.13
N VAL A 78 -22.30 13.21 -9.43
CA VAL A 78 -23.09 13.88 -10.47
C VAL A 78 -24.55 13.41 -10.45
N SER A 79 -24.78 12.10 -10.39
CA SER A 79 -26.13 11.55 -10.33
C SER A 79 -26.89 12.04 -9.10
N GLU A 80 -26.23 12.16 -7.96
CA GLU A 80 -26.80 12.71 -6.72
C GLU A 80 -27.17 14.20 -6.87
N SER A 81 -26.40 14.98 -7.64
CA SER A 81 -26.68 16.39 -7.89
C SER A 81 -27.87 16.67 -8.83
N GLY A 82 -28.30 15.68 -9.62
CA GLY A 82 -29.38 15.81 -10.61
C GLY A 82 -29.07 16.71 -11.82
N ASN A 83 -27.86 17.26 -11.94
CA ASN A 83 -27.49 18.20 -13.00
C ASN A 83 -26.78 17.49 -14.17
N GLN A 84 -27.53 17.17 -15.23
CA GLN A 84 -27.01 16.48 -16.42
C GLN A 84 -25.96 17.27 -17.20
N ILE A 85 -26.06 18.61 -17.24
CA ILE A 85 -25.07 19.47 -17.93
C ILE A 85 -23.75 19.44 -17.16
N ALA A 86 -23.80 19.49 -15.83
CA ALA A 86 -22.61 19.30 -14.99
C ALA A 86 -22.02 17.90 -15.19
N GLY A 87 -22.86 16.87 -15.37
CA GLY A 87 -22.42 15.51 -15.65
C GLY A 87 -21.58 15.35 -16.91
N ASN A 88 -22.07 15.87 -18.04
CA ASN A 88 -21.34 15.78 -19.31
C ASN A 88 -19.99 16.50 -19.23
N LYS A 89 -19.95 17.66 -18.57
CA LYS A 89 -18.71 18.42 -18.37
C LYS A 89 -17.71 17.69 -17.47
N VAL A 90 -18.19 17.07 -16.39
CA VAL A 90 -17.37 16.26 -15.48
C VAL A 90 -16.77 15.04 -16.20
N GLU A 91 -17.53 14.38 -17.06
CA GLU A 91 -17.03 13.25 -17.84
C GLU A 91 -15.95 13.68 -18.85
N GLU A 92 -16.13 14.83 -19.52
CA GLU A 92 -15.13 15.39 -20.41
C GLU A 92 -13.82 15.78 -19.68
N GLU A 93 -13.94 16.46 -18.53
CA GLU A 93 -12.80 16.80 -17.68
C GLU A 93 -12.07 15.55 -17.17
N PHE A 94 -12.81 14.51 -16.77
CA PHE A 94 -12.24 13.24 -16.33
C PHE A 94 -11.54 12.48 -17.46
N ALA A 95 -12.10 12.50 -18.68
CA ALA A 95 -11.45 11.93 -19.85
C ALA A 95 -10.14 12.66 -20.18
N ALA A 96 -10.13 14.00 -20.11
CA ALA A 96 -8.93 14.80 -20.29
C ALA A 96 -7.87 14.50 -19.21
N PHE A 97 -8.28 14.40 -17.94
CA PHE A 97 -7.42 13.99 -16.84
C PHE A 97 -6.81 12.62 -17.09
N THR A 98 -7.63 11.61 -17.40
CA THR A 98 -7.18 10.23 -17.63
C THR A 98 -6.17 10.15 -18.77
N LYS A 99 -6.43 10.85 -19.88
CA LYS A 99 -5.50 10.93 -21.01
C LYS A 99 -4.17 11.56 -20.60
N ARG A 100 -4.20 12.66 -19.83
CA ARG A 100 -2.97 13.34 -19.38
C ARG A 100 -2.22 12.49 -18.35
N PHE A 101 -2.93 11.83 -17.46
CA PHE A 101 -2.38 10.93 -16.45
C PHE A 101 -1.73 9.71 -17.09
N ALA A 102 -2.34 9.12 -18.11
CA ALA A 102 -1.76 8.02 -18.87
C ALA A 102 -0.41 8.39 -19.51
N ALA A 103 -0.20 9.65 -19.89
CA ALA A 103 1.08 10.13 -20.40
C ALA A 103 2.21 10.12 -19.35
N TYR A 104 1.88 10.12 -18.05
CA TYR A 104 2.86 9.99 -16.97
C TYR A 104 3.12 8.55 -16.55
N ARG A 105 2.36 7.58 -17.07
CA ARG A 105 2.48 6.16 -16.68
C ARG A 105 3.90 5.64 -16.84
N ASP A 106 4.54 5.92 -17.97
CA ASP A 106 5.88 5.38 -18.25
C ASP A 106 6.92 6.04 -17.35
N GLN A 107 6.79 7.35 -17.07
CA GLN A 107 7.63 8.04 -16.09
C GLN A 107 7.43 7.49 -14.67
N MET A 108 6.19 7.21 -14.26
CA MET A 108 5.92 6.58 -12.96
C MET A 108 6.57 5.21 -12.87
N VAL A 109 6.44 4.38 -13.91
CA VAL A 109 7.08 3.06 -13.96
C VAL A 109 8.61 3.19 -13.87
N GLU A 110 9.20 4.18 -14.53
CA GLU A 110 10.63 4.49 -14.42
C GLU A 110 11.05 4.81 -12.99
N GLU A 111 10.34 5.73 -12.34
CA GLU A 111 10.63 6.15 -10.96
C GLU A 111 10.45 5.00 -9.97
N PHE A 112 9.38 4.22 -10.11
CA PHE A 112 9.18 3.01 -9.29
C PHE A 112 10.28 1.98 -9.55
N ALA A 113 10.67 1.75 -10.80
CA ALA A 113 11.73 0.80 -11.13
C ALA A 113 13.06 1.21 -10.48
N GLY A 114 13.35 2.52 -10.45
CA GLY A 114 14.50 3.07 -9.72
C GLY A 114 14.48 2.72 -8.23
N LEU A 115 13.31 2.74 -7.57
CA LEU A 115 13.19 2.37 -6.15
C LEU A 115 13.55 0.90 -5.87
N TYR A 116 13.15 0.00 -6.77
CA TYR A 116 13.47 -1.43 -6.67
C TYR A 116 14.91 -1.72 -7.06
N ALA A 117 15.41 -1.13 -8.14
CA ALA A 117 16.80 -1.27 -8.59
C ALA A 117 17.82 -0.72 -7.56
N ALA A 118 17.40 0.22 -6.72
CA ALA A 118 18.22 0.71 -5.60
C ALA A 118 18.34 -0.28 -4.42
N ARG A 119 17.50 -1.32 -4.36
CA ARG A 119 17.41 -2.23 -3.21
C ARG A 119 17.73 -3.68 -3.53
N PHE A 120 17.54 -4.08 -4.77
CA PHE A 120 17.68 -5.46 -5.22
C PHE A 120 18.63 -5.51 -6.41
N SER A 121 19.45 -6.54 -6.47
CA SER A 121 20.24 -6.88 -7.66
C SER A 121 19.33 -7.29 -8.83
N ALA A 122 19.87 -7.23 -10.05
CA ALA A 122 19.14 -7.66 -11.24
C ALA A 122 18.70 -9.13 -11.14
N GLU A 123 19.52 -9.97 -10.51
CA GLU A 123 19.24 -11.38 -10.31
C GLU A 123 18.09 -11.62 -9.33
N GLU A 124 18.08 -10.94 -8.18
CA GLU A 124 16.97 -11.02 -7.22
C GLU A 124 15.66 -10.54 -7.86
N LEU A 125 15.69 -9.44 -8.61
CA LEU A 125 14.51 -8.91 -9.31
C LEU A 125 13.95 -9.91 -10.34
N ARG A 126 14.83 -10.61 -11.07
CA ARG A 126 14.42 -11.69 -11.99
C ARG A 126 13.82 -12.88 -11.25
N GLN A 127 14.42 -13.31 -10.14
CA GLN A 127 13.90 -14.41 -9.34
C GLN A 127 12.53 -14.10 -8.73
N ILE A 128 12.35 -12.88 -8.20
CA ILE A 128 11.06 -12.41 -7.69
C ILE A 128 10.02 -12.37 -8.83
N SER A 129 10.40 -11.86 -9.99
CA SER A 129 9.52 -11.83 -11.18
C SER A 129 9.13 -13.25 -11.62
N ALA A 130 10.07 -14.20 -11.62
CA ALA A 130 9.81 -15.59 -11.95
C ALA A 130 8.82 -16.24 -10.95
N PHE A 131 8.96 -15.96 -9.66
CA PHE A 131 7.99 -16.40 -8.66
C PHE A 131 6.58 -15.85 -8.96
N TYR A 132 6.42 -14.56 -9.20
CA TYR A 132 5.09 -13.99 -9.49
C TYR A 132 4.49 -14.45 -10.83
N ARG A 133 5.32 -14.85 -11.81
CA ARG A 133 4.87 -15.51 -13.05
C ARG A 133 4.49 -16.98 -12.85
N SER A 134 4.92 -17.64 -11.77
CA SER A 134 4.56 -19.02 -11.46
C SER A 134 3.07 -19.17 -11.16
N GLY A 135 2.51 -20.38 -11.31
CA GLY A 135 1.09 -20.62 -11.03
C GLY A 135 0.68 -20.26 -9.59
N THR A 136 1.54 -20.54 -8.60
CA THR A 136 1.28 -20.19 -7.20
C THR A 136 1.50 -18.71 -6.92
N GLY A 137 2.53 -18.08 -7.49
CA GLY A 137 2.78 -16.64 -7.30
C GLY A 137 1.74 -15.76 -7.99
N ALA A 138 1.28 -16.15 -9.18
CA ALA A 138 0.18 -15.49 -9.88
C ALA A 138 -1.14 -15.61 -9.10
N LYS A 139 -1.42 -16.80 -8.53
CA LYS A 139 -2.56 -16.99 -7.63
C LYS A 139 -2.45 -16.12 -6.37
N PHE A 140 -1.26 -16.05 -5.79
CA PHE A 140 -1.01 -15.24 -4.59
C PHE A 140 -1.30 -13.76 -4.85
N ILE A 141 -0.69 -13.15 -5.87
CA ILE A 141 -0.89 -11.72 -6.18
C ILE A 141 -2.36 -11.42 -6.54
N ALA A 142 -3.04 -12.32 -7.23
CA ALA A 142 -4.46 -12.18 -7.57
C ALA A 142 -5.38 -12.24 -6.34
N ALA A 143 -5.02 -13.03 -5.32
CA ALA A 143 -5.79 -13.17 -4.09
C ALA A 143 -5.52 -12.04 -3.07
N MET A 144 -4.41 -11.32 -3.19
CA MET A 144 -4.01 -10.28 -2.22
C MET A 144 -5.11 -9.24 -1.91
N PRO A 145 -5.83 -8.67 -2.90
CA PRO A 145 -6.88 -7.68 -2.61
C PRO A 145 -8.00 -8.26 -1.72
N GLU A 146 -8.45 -9.48 -2.00
CA GLU A 146 -9.49 -10.17 -1.24
C GLU A 146 -9.01 -10.51 0.17
N LEU A 147 -7.78 -11.01 0.30
CA LEU A 147 -7.18 -11.31 1.60
C LEU A 147 -7.04 -10.05 2.47
N MET A 148 -6.65 -8.92 1.88
CA MET A 148 -6.58 -7.64 2.60
C MET A 148 -7.96 -7.14 3.03
N GLN A 149 -8.98 -7.29 2.18
CA GLN A 149 -10.36 -6.95 2.54
C GLN A 149 -10.85 -7.78 3.74
N GLN A 150 -10.73 -9.10 3.65
CA GLN A 150 -11.13 -10.01 4.74
C GLN A 150 -10.31 -9.76 6.02
N GLY A 151 -9.02 -9.46 5.88
CA GLY A 151 -8.17 -9.07 7.00
C GLY A 151 -8.64 -7.80 7.71
N ALA A 152 -9.09 -6.80 6.96
CA ALA A 152 -9.66 -5.57 7.51
C ALA A 152 -10.97 -5.86 8.28
N GLU A 153 -11.84 -6.73 7.77
CA GLU A 153 -13.08 -7.14 8.45
C GLU A 153 -12.80 -7.85 9.79
N ILE A 154 -11.80 -8.74 9.82
CA ILE A 154 -11.32 -9.38 11.06
C ILE A 154 -10.84 -8.32 12.05
N GLY A 155 -10.01 -7.37 11.62
CA GLY A 155 -9.53 -6.28 12.47
C GLY A 155 -10.66 -5.45 13.06
N GLN A 156 -11.65 -5.08 12.24
CA GLN A 156 -12.83 -4.34 12.68
C GLN A 156 -13.67 -5.12 13.70
N LYS A 157 -13.86 -6.43 13.51
CA LYS A 157 -14.58 -7.30 14.45
C LYS A 157 -13.96 -7.23 15.84
N TYR A 158 -12.64 -7.39 15.94
CA TYR A 158 -11.95 -7.36 17.23
C TYR A 158 -11.90 -5.96 17.85
N ALA A 159 -11.73 -4.90 17.04
CA ALA A 159 -11.84 -3.53 17.53
C ALA A 159 -13.20 -3.25 18.19
N LEU A 160 -14.29 -3.73 17.59
CA LEU A 160 -15.64 -3.61 18.15
C LEU A 160 -15.82 -4.41 19.44
N MET A 161 -15.20 -5.59 19.56
CA MET A 161 -15.21 -6.38 20.80
C MET A 161 -14.54 -5.61 21.94
N VAL A 162 -13.34 -5.07 21.70
CA VAL A 162 -12.61 -4.26 22.70
C VAL A 162 -13.44 -3.06 23.15
N VAL A 163 -14.07 -2.32 22.22
CA VAL A 163 -14.94 -1.19 22.58
C VAL A 163 -16.11 -1.62 23.46
N ARG A 164 -16.70 -2.80 23.22
CA ARG A 164 -17.80 -3.32 24.07
C ARG A 164 -17.31 -3.72 25.46
N GLU A 165 -16.15 -4.36 25.54
CA GLU A 165 -15.52 -4.76 26.81
C GLU A 165 -15.18 -3.54 27.67
N LEU A 166 -14.57 -2.51 27.08
CA LEU A 166 -14.26 -1.26 27.78
C LEU A 166 -15.51 -0.59 28.34
N LYS A 167 -16.58 -0.49 27.55
CA LYS A 167 -17.88 0.05 28.01
C LYS A 167 -18.48 -0.76 29.16
N ALA A 168 -18.33 -2.08 29.13
CA ALA A 168 -18.82 -2.95 30.21
C ALA A 168 -18.03 -2.74 31.52
N ILE A 169 -16.71 -2.58 31.41
CA ILE A 169 -15.83 -2.30 32.56
C ILE A 169 -16.20 -0.95 33.20
N GLU A 170 -16.36 0.11 32.40
CA GLU A 170 -16.77 1.44 32.87
C GLU A 170 -18.10 1.40 33.61
N LYS A 171 -19.10 0.71 33.04
CA LYS A 171 -20.41 0.54 33.66
C LYS A 171 -20.32 -0.18 35.01
N ASN A 172 -19.46 -1.18 35.13
CA ASN A 172 -19.30 -1.93 36.38
C ASN A 172 -18.57 -1.11 37.46
N LYS A 173 -17.57 -0.30 37.08
CA LYS A 173 -16.91 0.64 38.01
C LYS A 173 -17.90 1.67 38.58
N GLY A 174 -18.79 2.21 37.75
CA GLY A 174 -19.83 3.14 38.20
C GLY A 174 -20.87 2.54 39.15
N ARG A 175 -21.01 1.21 39.19
CA ARG A 175 -21.92 0.50 40.11
C ARG A 175 -21.27 0.09 41.44
N GLN A 176 -19.94 -0.02 41.50
CA GLN A 176 -19.21 -0.36 42.72
C GLN A 176 -18.83 0.86 43.57
N GLY A 177 -18.90 2.07 43.01
CA GLY A 177 -18.63 3.32 43.72
C GLY A 177 -19.86 3.97 44.38
N ARG A 178 -20.98 3.25 44.51
CA ARG A 178 -22.23 3.67 45.16
C ARG A 178 -22.58 2.67 46.25
#